data_AF-A0A7X2D2L5-F1
#
_entry.id   AF-A0A7X2D2L5-F1
#
_cell.length_a   1.000
_cell.length_b   1.000
_cell.length_c   1.000
_cell.angle_alpha   90.00
_cell.angle_beta   90.00
_cell.angle_gamma   90.00
#
_symmetry.space_group_name_H-M   'P 1'
#
loop_
_entity.id
_entity.type
_entity.pdbx_description
1 polymer ?
#
loop_
_entity_poly.entity_id
_entity_poly.type
_entity_poly.pdbx_seq_one_letter_code
_entity_poly.pdbx_strand_id
1 'polypeptide(L)'
;MGENADRITIDPSHGDSSWVGTMPGFLRGPARKLDSTGGRNRDRRMVRTVQMLYPTLCRVEREKHGTTADGAPARLRLDGVPFDRAVNDARAIERGLAVFDQAWTSGAIALRAANGKLIPPTKGKAVVPACGYSVDHVKRYFIDRAARIILRRMPDIYDLVAGELQDPALLPRLRRIASIPPAAISEIVRGFDGQVRKALLDTDDATLEAMARIHPRVLKALRTALGPDFSRLMAAGPDYLSAVGEALTVPEQASDLGKSLLLLQTPEAVRAIGAWDIHDVTEEVNAERKKKGMPALRVPTYKTDIRALQGVLGPEFDHLLEFPPVLLDVFGQGARELRALDVAPRTARVEQMTFFCQRYMSYLSEASVTALFLLKPHDRAKVPDGLEPNIAEVFFILEGLWGKKGYGRKFFEETIGTEEGARAIALMMHDFVGLKQRGSIKTASDLTQIVGNSDLLDSHILKYMAKK
;
A
#
# COMPACT_ATOMS: atom_id res chain seq x y z
N MET A 1 -11.46 -44.58 33.79
CA MET A 1 -11.58 -43.15 33.45
C MET A 1 -12.97 -42.71 33.88
N GLY A 2 -13.09 -41.98 34.99
CA GLY A 2 -14.40 -41.49 35.46
C GLY A 2 -14.99 -40.50 34.46
N GLU A 3 -16.28 -40.63 34.15
CA GLU A 3 -16.99 -39.62 33.37
C GLU A 3 -16.96 -38.30 34.15
N ASN A 4 -16.43 -37.25 33.51
CA ASN A 4 -16.43 -35.91 34.07
C ASN A 4 -17.90 -35.49 34.26
N ALA A 5 -18.34 -35.31 35.52
CA ALA A 5 -19.76 -35.08 35.87
C ALA A 5 -20.39 -33.86 35.18
N ASP A 6 -19.55 -32.99 34.60
CA ASP A 6 -19.92 -31.75 33.91
C ASP A 6 -19.92 -31.83 32.38
N ARG A 7 -19.73 -33.02 31.80
CA ARG A 7 -19.63 -33.22 30.34
C ARG A 7 -21.01 -33.22 29.67
N ILE A 8 -21.24 -32.31 28.73
CA ILE A 8 -22.44 -32.37 27.88
C ILE A 8 -22.22 -33.34 26.72
N THR A 9 -23.13 -34.30 26.55
CA THR A 9 -23.12 -35.21 25.40
C THR A 9 -24.22 -34.82 24.42
N ILE A 10 -23.85 -34.66 23.14
CA ILE A 10 -24.80 -34.31 22.10
C ILE A 10 -25.39 -35.57 21.46
N ASP A 11 -26.63 -35.84 21.82
CA ASP A 11 -27.44 -36.93 21.28
C ASP A 11 -28.25 -36.51 20.06
N PRO A 12 -28.65 -37.47 19.20
CA PRO A 12 -29.41 -37.18 17.98
C PRO A 12 -30.69 -36.36 18.20
N SER A 13 -31.32 -36.48 19.38
CA SER A 13 -32.53 -35.76 19.76
C SER A 13 -32.33 -34.26 20.00
N HIS A 14 -31.10 -33.79 20.23
CA HIS A 14 -30.84 -32.39 20.57
C HIS A 14 -31.04 -31.41 19.42
N GLY A 15 -31.17 -31.89 18.18
CA GLY A 15 -31.57 -31.06 17.04
C GLY A 15 -33.05 -31.21 16.65
N ASP A 16 -33.82 -32.06 17.33
CA ASP A 16 -35.21 -32.34 16.96
C ASP A 16 -36.11 -31.11 17.14
N SER A 17 -37.14 -30.98 16.30
CA SER A 17 -38.17 -29.93 16.45
C SER A 17 -39.19 -30.33 17.49
N SER A 18 -39.93 -29.35 17.99
CA SER A 18 -40.99 -29.58 18.98
C SER A 18 -41.94 -30.69 18.52
N TRP A 19 -42.31 -30.72 17.24
CA TRP A 19 -43.19 -31.77 16.68
C TRP A 19 -42.51 -33.15 16.61
N VAL A 20 -41.21 -33.24 16.30
CA VAL A 20 -40.46 -34.51 16.32
C VAL A 20 -40.36 -35.05 17.75
N GLY A 21 -40.21 -34.16 18.74
CA GLY A 21 -40.21 -34.52 20.16
C GLY A 21 -41.53 -35.15 20.62
N THR A 22 -42.66 -34.69 20.06
CA THR A 22 -44.01 -35.22 20.34
C THR A 22 -44.31 -36.56 19.67
N MET A 23 -43.49 -37.01 18.72
CA MET A 23 -43.70 -38.29 18.05
C MET A 23 -43.32 -39.47 18.96
N PRO A 24 -44.09 -40.57 18.96
CA PRO A 24 -43.72 -41.83 19.61
C PRO A 24 -42.35 -42.34 19.15
N GLY A 25 -41.61 -43.02 20.02
CA GLY A 25 -40.20 -43.39 19.79
C GLY A 25 -39.92 -44.11 18.46
N PHE A 26 -40.83 -44.98 18.01
CA PHE A 26 -40.71 -45.70 16.74
C PHE A 26 -40.95 -44.81 15.50
N LEU A 27 -41.68 -43.68 15.64
CA LEU A 27 -41.92 -42.71 14.57
C LEU A 27 -40.89 -41.56 14.56
N ARG A 28 -40.09 -41.41 15.62
CA ARG A 28 -39.07 -40.34 15.70
C ARG A 28 -38.03 -40.43 14.59
N GLY A 29 -37.61 -41.63 14.20
CA GLY A 29 -36.65 -41.82 13.10
C GLY A 29 -37.18 -41.30 11.75
N PRO A 30 -38.34 -41.78 11.27
CA PRO A 30 -39.02 -41.23 10.09
C PRO A 30 -39.32 -39.73 10.19
N ALA A 31 -39.80 -39.27 11.34
CA ALA A 31 -40.10 -37.85 11.59
C ALA A 31 -38.84 -36.97 11.48
N ARG A 32 -37.70 -37.42 12.00
CA ARG A 32 -36.40 -36.74 11.83
C ARG A 32 -35.96 -36.66 10.38
N LYS A 33 -36.20 -37.72 9.60
CA LYS A 33 -35.87 -37.73 8.16
C LYS A 33 -36.70 -36.69 7.41
N LEU A 34 -38.00 -36.59 7.74
CA LEU A 34 -38.89 -35.55 7.21
C LEU A 34 -38.48 -34.14 7.68
N ASP A 35 -38.17 -33.94 8.97
CA ASP A 35 -37.70 -32.66 9.54
C ASP A 35 -36.34 -32.22 9.01
N SER A 36 -35.57 -33.12 8.39
CA SER A 36 -34.28 -32.83 7.75
C SER A 36 -34.35 -32.88 6.22
N THR A 37 -35.57 -32.92 5.66
CA THR A 37 -35.80 -32.84 4.22
C THR A 37 -35.65 -31.40 3.75
N GLY A 38 -34.67 -31.15 2.87
CA GLY A 38 -34.33 -29.83 2.34
C GLY A 38 -33.25 -29.09 3.16
N GLY A 39 -32.42 -28.28 2.47
CA GLY A 39 -31.28 -27.57 3.08
C GLY A 39 -31.68 -26.63 4.22
N ARG A 40 -32.73 -25.81 4.03
CA ARG A 40 -33.21 -24.86 5.05
C ARG A 40 -33.62 -25.52 6.38
N ASN A 41 -34.21 -26.71 6.32
CA ASN A 41 -34.64 -27.43 7.52
C ASN A 41 -33.45 -28.05 8.27
N ARG A 42 -32.44 -28.53 7.52
CA ARG A 42 -31.16 -28.98 8.11
C ARG A 42 -30.41 -27.84 8.79
N ASP A 43 -30.39 -26.66 8.19
CA ASP A 43 -29.73 -25.48 8.79
C ASP A 43 -30.44 -25.07 10.09
N ARG A 44 -31.78 -25.07 10.11
CA ARG A 44 -32.56 -24.82 11.34
C ARG A 44 -32.28 -25.87 12.42
N ARG A 45 -32.13 -27.14 12.05
CA ARG A 45 -31.76 -28.24 12.96
C ARG A 45 -30.37 -28.02 13.57
N MET A 46 -29.41 -27.62 12.75
CA MET A 46 -28.07 -27.28 13.19
C MET A 46 -28.05 -26.10 14.16
N VAL A 47 -28.73 -24.99 13.81
CA VAL A 47 -28.80 -23.80 14.69
C VAL A 47 -29.40 -24.14 16.05
N ARG A 48 -30.45 -24.95 16.11
CA ARG A 48 -31.04 -25.43 17.38
C ARG A 48 -30.07 -26.29 18.20
N THR A 49 -29.33 -27.17 17.54
CA THR A 49 -28.29 -27.99 18.21
C THR A 49 -27.20 -27.10 18.81
N VAL A 50 -26.82 -26.03 18.11
CA VAL A 50 -25.81 -25.08 18.57
C VAL A 50 -26.35 -24.17 19.68
N GLN A 51 -27.63 -23.80 19.62
CA GLN A 51 -28.33 -23.09 20.70
C GLN A 51 -28.36 -23.89 22.00
N MET A 52 -28.56 -25.22 21.92
CA MET A 52 -28.48 -26.12 23.06
C MET A 52 -27.07 -26.19 23.68
N LEU A 53 -26.03 -26.11 22.85
CA LEU A 53 -24.62 -26.08 23.30
C LEU A 53 -24.22 -24.74 23.93
N TYR A 54 -24.93 -23.67 23.58
CA TYR A 54 -24.52 -22.31 23.90
C TYR A 54 -24.32 -22.02 25.40
N PRO A 55 -25.19 -22.47 26.33
CA PRO A 55 -24.95 -22.29 27.77
C PRO A 55 -23.65 -22.94 28.24
N THR A 56 -23.29 -24.10 27.70
CA THR A 56 -22.01 -24.75 28.00
C THR A 56 -20.84 -23.94 27.48
N LEU A 57 -20.96 -23.35 26.28
CA LEU A 57 -19.94 -22.44 25.74
C LEU A 57 -19.77 -21.19 26.61
N CYS A 58 -20.85 -20.57 27.09
CA CYS A 58 -20.78 -19.44 28.02
C CYS A 58 -20.08 -19.81 29.33
N ARG A 59 -20.37 -21.00 29.89
CA ARG A 59 -19.68 -21.51 31.08
C ARG A 59 -18.18 -21.69 30.83
N VAL A 60 -17.80 -22.36 29.74
CA VAL A 60 -16.37 -22.58 29.40
C VAL A 60 -15.66 -21.25 29.15
N GLU A 61 -16.32 -20.27 28.51
CA GLU A 61 -15.76 -18.93 28.33
C GLU A 61 -15.49 -18.27 29.69
N ARG A 62 -16.44 -18.31 30.61
CA ARG A 62 -16.29 -17.75 31.96
C ARG A 62 -15.14 -18.40 32.74
N GLU A 63 -15.03 -19.72 32.68
CA GLU A 63 -13.99 -20.49 33.39
C GLU A 63 -12.60 -20.27 32.82
N LYS A 64 -12.47 -20.07 31.50
CA LYS A 64 -11.17 -20.00 30.81
C LYS A 64 -10.72 -18.58 30.47
N HIS A 65 -11.66 -17.65 30.34
CA HIS A 65 -11.41 -16.27 29.90
C HIS A 65 -12.06 -15.23 30.83
N GLY A 66 -12.49 -15.61 32.04
CA GLY A 66 -13.14 -14.70 33.00
C GLY A 66 -12.21 -13.71 33.69
N THR A 67 -10.92 -14.01 33.74
CA THR A 67 -9.88 -13.18 34.39
C THR A 67 -8.73 -12.91 33.43
N THR A 68 -8.25 -11.67 33.38
CA THR A 68 -7.02 -11.30 32.67
C THR A 68 -5.79 -11.78 33.45
N ALA A 69 -4.61 -11.73 32.83
CA ALA A 69 -3.33 -12.06 33.48
C ALA A 69 -3.08 -11.21 34.75
N ASP A 70 -3.63 -10.00 34.78
CA ASP A 70 -3.53 -9.06 35.91
C ASP A 70 -4.65 -9.24 36.96
N GLY A 71 -5.46 -10.32 36.85
CA GLY A 71 -6.55 -10.62 37.77
C GLY A 71 -7.82 -9.77 37.61
N ALA A 72 -7.87 -8.89 36.60
CA ALA A 72 -9.06 -8.08 36.30
C ALA A 72 -10.14 -8.89 35.56
N PRO A 73 -11.43 -8.59 35.72
CA PRO A 73 -12.49 -9.26 34.97
C PRO A 73 -12.33 -8.98 33.47
N ALA A 74 -12.17 -10.05 32.69
CA ALA A 74 -12.05 -9.95 31.25
C ALA A 74 -13.42 -9.78 30.59
N ARG A 75 -13.45 -9.07 29.46
CA ARG A 75 -14.70 -8.83 28.72
C ARG A 75 -15.14 -10.09 27.97
N LEU A 76 -16.04 -10.84 28.58
CA LEU A 76 -16.71 -11.99 27.99
C LEU A 76 -17.59 -11.55 26.79
N ARG A 77 -17.64 -12.38 25.74
CA ARG A 77 -18.37 -12.09 24.49
C ARG A 77 -19.56 -13.03 24.27
N LEU A 78 -19.61 -14.16 24.96
CA LEU A 78 -20.73 -15.10 24.94
C LEU A 78 -21.52 -15.00 26.24
N ASP A 79 -20.84 -15.04 27.38
CA ASP A 79 -21.52 -15.03 28.68
C ASP A 79 -22.33 -13.74 28.90
N GLY A 80 -23.56 -13.88 29.39
CA GLY A 80 -24.53 -12.77 29.54
C GLY A 80 -25.16 -12.27 28.23
N VAL A 81 -24.79 -12.81 27.06
CA VAL A 81 -25.41 -12.47 25.77
C VAL A 81 -26.43 -13.55 25.40
N PRO A 82 -27.69 -13.21 25.03
CA PRO A 82 -28.63 -14.19 24.50
C PRO A 82 -28.15 -14.79 23.17
N PHE A 83 -28.41 -16.08 22.94
CA PHE A 83 -27.98 -16.79 21.72
C PHE A 83 -28.32 -16.03 20.43
N ASP A 84 -29.56 -15.53 20.30
CA ASP A 84 -30.02 -14.81 19.12
C ASP A 84 -29.23 -13.53 18.85
N ARG A 85 -28.71 -12.87 19.90
CA ARG A 85 -27.80 -11.72 19.73
C ARG A 85 -26.40 -12.19 19.36
N ALA A 86 -25.90 -13.25 19.99
CA ALA A 86 -24.56 -13.77 19.74
C ALA A 86 -24.38 -14.27 18.30
N VAL A 87 -25.36 -14.99 17.74
CA VAL A 87 -25.29 -15.45 16.33
C VAL A 87 -25.48 -14.33 15.30
N ASN A 88 -25.76 -13.10 15.74
CA ASN A 88 -25.85 -11.92 14.87
C ASN A 88 -24.72 -10.91 15.15
N ASP A 89 -23.74 -11.27 15.99
CA ASP A 89 -22.52 -10.49 16.21
C ASP A 89 -21.31 -11.30 15.75
N ALA A 90 -20.60 -10.80 14.74
CA ALA A 90 -19.41 -11.46 14.19
C ALA A 90 -18.30 -11.69 15.23
N ARG A 91 -18.18 -10.85 16.27
CA ARG A 91 -17.17 -11.03 17.33
C ARG A 91 -17.59 -12.13 18.31
N ALA A 92 -18.89 -12.24 18.60
CA ALA A 92 -19.41 -13.32 19.42
C ALA A 92 -19.31 -14.66 18.68
N ILE A 93 -19.60 -14.70 17.37
CA ILE A 93 -19.41 -15.91 16.56
C ILE A 93 -17.95 -16.39 16.58
N GLU A 94 -17.00 -15.48 16.34
CA GLU A 94 -15.56 -15.79 16.38
C GLU A 94 -15.14 -16.38 17.74
N ARG A 95 -15.58 -15.75 18.84
CA ARG A 95 -15.34 -16.28 20.19
C ARG A 95 -16.01 -17.64 20.39
N GLY A 96 -17.24 -17.81 19.90
CA GLY A 96 -17.99 -19.06 19.99
C GLY A 96 -17.27 -20.23 19.33
N LEU A 97 -16.67 -20.01 18.15
CA LEU A 97 -15.87 -21.00 17.45
C LEU A 97 -14.61 -21.38 18.25
N ALA A 98 -13.88 -20.39 18.77
CA ALA A 98 -12.69 -20.64 19.58
C ALA A 98 -12.99 -21.38 20.88
N VAL A 99 -14.04 -20.97 21.60
CA VAL A 99 -14.49 -21.61 22.85
C VAL A 99 -15.02 -23.01 22.59
N PHE A 100 -15.69 -23.25 21.46
CA PHE A 100 -16.12 -24.59 21.06
C PHE A 100 -14.94 -25.53 20.88
N ASP A 101 -13.87 -25.10 20.20
CA ASP A 101 -12.68 -25.93 20.02
C ASP A 101 -11.98 -26.26 21.33
N GLN A 102 -11.94 -25.31 22.26
CA GLN A 102 -11.43 -25.53 23.61
C GLN A 102 -12.32 -26.51 24.40
N ALA A 103 -13.64 -26.32 24.35
CA ALA A 103 -14.60 -27.18 25.05
C ALA A 103 -14.62 -28.61 24.49
N TRP A 104 -14.44 -28.77 23.18
CA TRP A 104 -14.38 -30.08 22.54
C TRP A 104 -13.05 -30.80 22.85
N THR A 105 -11.94 -30.07 22.81
CA THR A 105 -10.61 -30.63 23.11
C THR A 105 -10.44 -30.99 24.58
N SER A 106 -10.96 -30.17 25.49
CA SER A 106 -10.97 -30.45 26.94
C SER A 106 -11.97 -31.53 27.37
N GLY A 107 -12.83 -31.99 26.46
CA GLY A 107 -13.84 -33.00 26.75
C GLY A 107 -15.08 -32.47 27.48
N ALA A 108 -15.21 -31.15 27.67
CA ALA A 108 -16.43 -30.52 28.19
C ALA A 108 -17.64 -30.75 27.26
N ILE A 109 -17.40 -30.86 25.94
CA ILE A 109 -18.38 -31.26 24.92
C ILE A 109 -18.01 -32.63 24.35
N ALA A 110 -18.99 -33.54 24.32
CA ALA A 110 -18.92 -34.84 23.66
C ALA A 110 -19.83 -34.87 22.44
N LEU A 111 -19.27 -35.15 21.26
CA LEU A 111 -20.06 -35.37 20.05
C LEU A 111 -20.12 -36.86 19.74
N ARG A 112 -21.30 -37.40 19.46
CA ARG A 112 -21.49 -38.80 19.05
C ARG A 112 -21.74 -38.91 17.55
N ALA A 113 -21.15 -39.92 16.93
CA ALA A 113 -21.45 -40.31 15.56
C ALA A 113 -22.71 -41.21 15.50
N ALA A 114 -23.19 -41.52 14.30
CA ALA A 114 -24.37 -42.36 14.08
C ALA A 114 -24.23 -43.78 14.68
N ASN A 115 -23.00 -44.28 14.82
CA ASN A 115 -22.69 -45.58 15.43
C ASN A 115 -22.53 -45.50 16.96
N GLY A 116 -22.89 -44.38 17.59
CA GLY A 116 -22.79 -44.16 19.03
C GLY A 116 -21.38 -43.86 19.56
N LYS A 117 -20.34 -44.00 18.74
CA LYS A 117 -18.95 -43.70 19.13
C LYS A 117 -18.72 -42.20 19.23
N LEU A 118 -17.81 -41.80 20.13
CA LEU A 118 -17.39 -40.41 20.27
C LEU A 118 -16.58 -39.96 19.05
N ILE A 119 -16.84 -38.74 18.58
CA ILE A 119 -16.07 -38.09 17.54
C ILE A 119 -14.93 -37.32 18.24
N PRO A 120 -13.66 -37.72 18.04
CA PRO A 120 -12.53 -36.97 18.59
C PRO A 120 -12.34 -35.64 17.83
N PRO A 121 -11.73 -34.62 18.45
CA PRO A 121 -11.45 -33.32 17.82
C PRO A 121 -10.71 -33.40 16.47
N THR A 122 -9.87 -34.43 16.28
CA THR A 122 -9.14 -34.69 15.04
C THR A 122 -10.01 -35.18 13.88
N LYS A 123 -11.28 -35.54 14.13
CA LYS A 123 -12.23 -36.05 13.12
C LYS A 123 -13.37 -35.07 12.83
N GLY A 124 -13.03 -33.81 12.56
CA GLY A 124 -14.00 -32.74 12.22
C GLY A 124 -14.93 -33.04 11.02
N LYS A 125 -14.51 -33.92 10.11
CA LYS A 125 -15.31 -34.37 8.95
C LYS A 125 -16.42 -35.37 9.30
N ALA A 126 -16.42 -35.95 10.50
CA ALA A 126 -17.45 -36.91 10.89
C ALA A 126 -18.81 -36.22 11.09
N VAL A 127 -19.87 -36.83 10.58
CA VAL A 127 -21.23 -36.30 10.70
C VAL A 127 -21.76 -36.47 12.12
N VAL A 128 -22.27 -35.39 12.69
CA VAL A 128 -22.96 -35.36 13.96
C VAL A 128 -24.47 -35.54 13.69
N PRO A 129 -25.10 -36.67 14.08
CA PRO A 129 -26.50 -36.94 13.78
C PRO A 129 -27.47 -35.90 14.35
N ALA A 130 -27.10 -35.24 15.45
CA ALA A 130 -27.91 -34.20 16.08
C ALA A 130 -28.18 -33.02 15.13
N CYS A 131 -27.16 -32.55 14.38
CA CYS A 131 -27.31 -31.46 13.41
C CYS A 131 -27.41 -31.92 11.95
N GLY A 132 -27.03 -33.15 11.63
CA GLY A 132 -27.02 -33.69 10.27
C GLY A 132 -25.85 -33.25 9.40
N TYR A 133 -24.87 -32.54 9.99
CA TYR A 133 -23.68 -32.03 9.32
C TYR A 133 -22.40 -32.49 10.02
N SER A 134 -21.26 -32.35 9.34
CA SER A 134 -19.95 -32.49 9.97
C SER A 134 -19.62 -31.24 10.80
N VAL A 135 -18.73 -31.39 11.78
CA VAL A 135 -18.28 -30.24 12.60
C VAL A 135 -17.64 -29.17 11.72
N ASP A 136 -16.82 -29.57 10.74
CA ASP A 136 -16.20 -28.65 9.80
C ASP A 136 -17.23 -27.84 9.00
N HIS A 137 -18.34 -28.48 8.61
CA HIS A 137 -19.43 -27.79 7.90
C HIS A 137 -20.14 -26.78 8.82
N VAL A 138 -20.41 -27.15 10.08
CA VAL A 138 -21.01 -26.23 11.07
C VAL A 138 -20.10 -25.03 11.30
N LYS A 139 -18.78 -25.25 11.46
CA LYS A 139 -17.81 -24.15 11.59
C LYS A 139 -17.85 -23.23 10.38
N ARG A 140 -17.78 -23.78 9.16
CA ARG A 140 -17.88 -23.01 7.92
C ARG A 140 -19.15 -22.19 7.83
N TYR A 141 -20.30 -22.75 8.25
CA TYR A 141 -21.56 -22.02 8.29
C TYR A 141 -21.48 -20.77 9.17
N PHE A 142 -20.89 -20.87 10.37
CA PHE A 142 -20.76 -19.73 11.27
C PHE A 142 -19.67 -18.74 10.83
N ILE A 143 -18.58 -19.21 10.23
CA ILE A 143 -17.57 -18.34 9.59
C ILE A 143 -18.22 -17.53 8.47
N ASP A 144 -18.98 -18.19 7.59
CA ASP A 144 -19.71 -17.56 6.49
C ASP A 144 -20.70 -16.51 7.01
N ARG A 145 -21.47 -16.87 8.05
CA ARG A 145 -22.40 -15.95 8.71
C ARG A 145 -21.69 -14.73 9.30
N ALA A 146 -20.56 -14.93 9.98
CA ALA A 146 -19.76 -13.84 10.53
C ALA A 146 -19.20 -12.93 9.42
N ALA A 147 -18.72 -13.52 8.32
CA ALA A 147 -18.22 -12.78 7.17
C ALA A 147 -19.32 -11.91 6.51
N ARG A 148 -20.52 -12.45 6.31
CA ARG A 148 -21.69 -11.68 5.82
C ARG A 148 -22.06 -10.52 6.74
N ILE A 149 -21.95 -10.71 8.06
CA ILE A 149 -22.21 -9.63 9.03
C ILE A 149 -21.14 -8.54 8.91
N ILE A 150 -19.87 -8.92 8.83
CA ILE A 150 -18.73 -7.99 8.69
C ILE A 150 -18.84 -7.18 7.39
N LEU A 151 -19.10 -7.85 6.27
CA LEU A 151 -19.17 -7.26 4.93
C LEU A 151 -20.58 -6.86 4.50
N ARG A 152 -21.53 -6.70 5.43
CA ARG A 152 -22.95 -6.42 5.12
C ARG A 152 -23.17 -5.18 4.23
N ARG A 153 -22.24 -4.23 4.24
CA ARG A 153 -22.28 -2.99 3.44
C ARG A 153 -21.59 -3.13 2.08
N MET A 154 -20.95 -4.26 1.82
CA MET A 154 -20.13 -4.53 0.63
C MET A 154 -20.35 -5.98 0.16
N PRO A 155 -21.57 -6.34 -0.28
CA PRO A 155 -21.92 -7.70 -0.67
C PRO A 155 -21.03 -8.24 -1.81
N ASP A 156 -20.68 -7.40 -2.79
CA ASP A 156 -19.81 -7.79 -3.90
C ASP A 156 -18.42 -8.24 -3.42
N ILE A 157 -17.91 -7.63 -2.35
CA ILE A 157 -16.63 -8.02 -1.75
C ILE A 157 -16.75 -9.35 -1.01
N TYR A 158 -17.89 -9.61 -0.37
CA TYR A 158 -18.15 -10.91 0.24
C TYR A 158 -18.14 -12.02 -0.81
N ASP A 159 -18.81 -11.84 -1.95
CA ASP A 159 -18.84 -12.83 -3.02
C ASP A 159 -17.44 -13.14 -3.57
N LEU A 160 -16.54 -12.16 -3.58
CA LEU A 160 -15.13 -12.34 -3.96
C LEU A 160 -14.33 -13.18 -2.95
N VAL A 161 -14.54 -12.97 -1.64
CA VAL A 161 -13.73 -13.63 -0.60
C VAL A 161 -14.34 -14.93 -0.07
N ALA A 162 -15.64 -15.18 -0.27
CA ALA A 162 -16.37 -16.26 0.39
C ALA A 162 -15.73 -17.65 0.22
N GLY A 163 -15.16 -17.93 -0.96
CA GLY A 163 -14.48 -19.20 -1.25
C GLY A 163 -13.20 -19.43 -0.43
N GLU A 164 -12.57 -18.36 0.04
CA GLU A 164 -11.28 -18.39 0.76
C GLU A 164 -11.46 -18.47 2.28
N LEU A 165 -12.68 -18.28 2.79
CA LEU A 165 -12.97 -18.20 4.22
C LEU A 165 -13.23 -19.57 4.84
N GLN A 166 -12.15 -20.32 5.05
CA GLN A 166 -12.22 -21.62 5.72
C GLN A 166 -11.77 -21.59 7.19
N ASP A 167 -11.02 -20.55 7.57
CA ASP A 167 -10.40 -20.40 8.88
C ASP A 167 -11.00 -19.21 9.65
N PRO A 168 -11.50 -19.40 10.89
CA PRO A 168 -11.96 -18.29 11.73
C PRO A 168 -10.89 -17.22 12.00
N ALA A 169 -9.60 -17.56 11.93
CA ALA A 169 -8.50 -16.60 12.10
C ALA A 169 -8.48 -15.49 11.03
N LEU A 170 -9.20 -15.67 9.92
CA LEU A 170 -9.36 -14.65 8.87
C LEU A 170 -10.44 -13.61 9.19
N LEU A 171 -11.31 -13.85 10.17
CA LEU A 171 -12.40 -12.92 10.53
C LEU A 171 -11.91 -11.54 11.01
N PRO A 172 -10.84 -11.42 11.83
CA PRO A 172 -10.22 -10.13 12.13
C PRO A 172 -9.74 -9.38 10.89
N ARG A 173 -9.07 -10.07 9.95
CA ARG A 173 -8.59 -9.49 8.69
C ARG A 173 -9.73 -8.96 7.84
N LEU A 174 -10.84 -9.70 7.76
CA LEU A 174 -12.05 -9.24 7.07
C LEU A 174 -12.62 -7.94 7.65
N ARG A 175 -12.52 -7.70 8.96
CA ARG A 175 -12.98 -6.43 9.56
C ARG A 175 -12.11 -5.25 9.12
N ARG A 176 -10.82 -5.45 8.87
CA ARG A 176 -9.95 -4.43 8.30
C ARG A 176 -10.31 -4.17 6.85
N ILE A 177 -10.46 -5.23 6.05
CA ILE A 177 -10.94 -5.13 4.66
C ILE A 177 -12.29 -4.40 4.61
N ALA A 178 -13.18 -4.62 5.59
CA ALA A 178 -14.47 -3.96 5.69
C ALA A 178 -14.39 -2.43 5.84
N SER A 179 -13.24 -1.89 6.26
CA SER A 179 -13.00 -0.44 6.38
C SER A 179 -12.40 0.20 5.12
N ILE A 180 -11.97 -0.60 4.14
CA ILE A 180 -11.36 -0.12 2.91
C ILE A 180 -12.47 0.24 1.90
N PRO A 181 -12.36 1.35 1.15
CA PRO A 181 -13.31 1.67 0.10
C PRO A 181 -13.46 0.54 -0.94
N PRO A 182 -14.69 0.13 -1.32
CA PRO A 182 -14.91 -0.97 -2.27
C PRO A 182 -14.20 -0.77 -3.62
N ALA A 183 -14.13 0.48 -4.08
CA ALA A 183 -13.43 0.84 -5.31
C ALA A 183 -11.92 0.59 -5.21
N ALA A 184 -11.31 0.84 -4.05
CA ALA A 184 -9.89 0.53 -3.84
C ALA A 184 -9.68 -0.99 -3.83
N ILE A 185 -10.50 -1.74 -3.07
CA ILE A 185 -10.44 -3.22 -3.03
C ILE A 185 -10.52 -3.80 -4.44
N SER A 186 -11.46 -3.32 -5.25
CA SER A 186 -11.66 -3.79 -6.63
C SER A 186 -10.40 -3.59 -7.49
N GLU A 187 -9.73 -2.45 -7.38
CA GLU A 187 -8.51 -2.19 -8.14
C GLU A 187 -7.30 -2.97 -7.58
N ILE A 188 -7.19 -3.17 -6.27
CA ILE A 188 -6.17 -4.04 -5.67
C ILE A 188 -6.33 -5.47 -6.20
N VAL A 189 -7.52 -6.06 -6.09
CA VAL A 189 -7.79 -7.44 -6.57
C VAL A 189 -7.51 -7.58 -8.06
N ARG A 190 -7.93 -6.61 -8.88
CA ARG A 190 -7.64 -6.60 -10.32
C ARG A 190 -6.15 -6.48 -10.63
N GLY A 191 -5.39 -5.77 -9.80
CA GLY A 191 -3.94 -5.66 -9.93
C GLY A 191 -3.17 -6.93 -9.59
N PHE A 192 -3.83 -7.90 -8.95
CA PHE A 192 -3.34 -9.25 -8.69
C PHE A 192 -4.01 -10.29 -9.60
N ASP A 193 -4.45 -9.90 -10.79
CA ASP A 193 -5.11 -10.78 -11.77
C ASP A 193 -6.31 -11.56 -11.20
N GLY A 194 -7.01 -10.97 -10.22
CA GLY A 194 -8.16 -11.61 -9.56
C GLY A 194 -7.79 -12.60 -8.46
N GLN A 195 -6.51 -12.74 -8.07
CA GLN A 195 -6.08 -13.58 -6.96
C GLN A 195 -6.44 -12.94 -5.60
N VAL A 196 -7.72 -13.05 -5.21
CA VAL A 196 -8.30 -12.43 -4.01
C VAL A 196 -7.53 -12.77 -2.75
N ARG A 197 -7.18 -14.04 -2.55
CA ARG A 197 -6.44 -14.48 -1.35
C ARG A 197 -5.09 -13.78 -1.24
N LYS A 198 -4.30 -13.80 -2.31
CA LYS A 198 -2.99 -13.15 -2.36
C LYS A 198 -3.10 -11.64 -2.13
N ALA A 199 -4.08 -11.00 -2.78
CA ALA A 199 -4.28 -9.56 -2.73
C ALA A 199 -4.72 -9.05 -1.33
N LEU A 200 -5.67 -9.75 -0.71
CA LEU A 200 -6.38 -9.23 0.47
C LEU A 200 -6.10 -10.01 1.76
N LEU A 201 -5.83 -11.30 1.69
CA LEU A 201 -5.72 -12.15 2.89
C LEU A 201 -4.27 -12.44 3.26
N ASP A 202 -3.38 -12.62 2.28
CA ASP A 202 -1.98 -12.97 2.53
C ASP A 202 -1.05 -11.74 2.58
N THR A 203 -1.47 -10.58 2.05
CA THR A 203 -0.74 -9.30 2.17
C THR A 203 -0.66 -8.86 3.64
N ASP A 204 0.45 -8.26 4.08
CA ASP A 204 0.52 -7.73 5.45
C ASP A 204 -0.50 -6.59 5.70
N ASP A 205 -0.80 -6.33 6.98
CA ASP A 205 -1.78 -5.30 7.38
C ASP A 205 -1.33 -3.88 7.02
N ALA A 206 -0.06 -3.53 7.23
CA ALA A 206 0.44 -2.18 6.99
C ALA A 206 0.46 -1.85 5.49
N THR A 207 0.87 -2.79 4.64
CA THR A 207 0.86 -2.61 3.18
C THR A 207 -0.57 -2.47 2.64
N LEU A 208 -1.51 -3.30 3.12
CA LEU A 208 -2.90 -3.18 2.69
C LEU A 208 -3.51 -1.84 3.15
N GLU A 209 -3.22 -1.40 4.37
CA GLU A 209 -3.65 -0.09 4.88
C GLU A 209 -3.04 1.08 4.10
N ALA A 210 -1.76 1.00 3.73
CA ALA A 210 -1.11 2.02 2.89
C ALA A 210 -1.77 2.12 1.50
N MET A 211 -2.01 0.99 0.84
CA MET A 211 -2.74 0.94 -0.44
C MET A 211 -4.14 1.50 -0.35
N ALA A 212 -4.84 1.21 0.74
CA ALA A 212 -6.21 1.68 0.97
C ALA A 212 -6.31 3.21 1.07
N ARG A 213 -5.21 3.89 1.42
CA ARG A 213 -5.14 5.36 1.46
C ARG A 213 -4.97 5.99 0.08
N ILE A 214 -4.48 5.23 -0.91
CA ILE A 214 -4.35 5.71 -2.28
C ILE A 214 -5.75 5.93 -2.86
N HIS A 215 -5.99 7.13 -3.40
CA HIS A 215 -7.29 7.46 -3.98
C HIS A 215 -7.66 6.47 -5.12
N PRO A 216 -8.90 5.92 -5.18
CA PRO A 216 -9.23 4.85 -6.12
C PRO A 216 -8.98 5.17 -7.60
N ARG A 217 -9.12 6.44 -7.99
CA ARG A 217 -8.81 6.87 -9.38
C ARG A 217 -7.32 6.80 -9.69
N VAL A 218 -6.46 7.13 -8.72
CA VAL A 218 -5.00 7.03 -8.83
C VAL A 218 -4.60 5.56 -8.84
N LEU A 219 -5.19 4.76 -7.96
CA LEU A 219 -4.95 3.32 -7.90
C LEU A 219 -5.31 2.60 -9.22
N LYS A 220 -6.44 2.99 -9.84
CA LYS A 220 -6.81 2.52 -11.18
C LYS A 220 -5.78 2.90 -12.24
N ALA A 221 -5.28 4.13 -12.21
CA ALA A 221 -4.25 4.60 -13.14
C ALA A 221 -2.93 3.84 -12.95
N LEU A 222 -2.49 3.65 -11.69
CA LEU A 222 -1.33 2.82 -11.35
C LEU A 222 -1.48 1.40 -11.89
N ARG A 223 -2.62 0.75 -11.67
CA ARG A 223 -2.90 -0.59 -12.20
C ARG A 223 -2.83 -0.62 -13.73
N THR A 224 -3.45 0.34 -14.40
CA THR A 224 -3.44 0.39 -15.88
C THR A 224 -2.04 0.67 -16.42
N ALA A 225 -1.27 1.56 -15.80
CA ALA A 225 0.04 1.97 -16.30
C ALA A 225 1.13 0.93 -16.02
N LEU A 226 1.07 0.24 -14.88
CA LEU A 226 2.01 -0.84 -14.53
C LEU A 226 1.64 -2.19 -15.16
N GLY A 227 0.35 -2.46 -15.35
CA GLY A 227 -0.14 -3.73 -15.85
C GLY A 227 0.33 -4.90 -14.97
N PRO A 228 1.00 -5.93 -15.52
CA PRO A 228 1.50 -7.08 -14.75
C PRO A 228 2.46 -6.69 -13.61
N ASP A 229 3.17 -5.57 -13.74
CA ASP A 229 4.13 -5.10 -12.74
C ASP A 229 3.46 -4.45 -11.52
N PHE A 230 2.13 -4.29 -11.50
CA PHE A 230 1.42 -3.66 -10.38
C PHE A 230 1.69 -4.37 -9.05
N SER A 231 1.76 -5.70 -9.06
CA SER A 231 2.08 -6.49 -7.86
C SER A 231 3.44 -6.17 -7.25
N ARG A 232 4.38 -5.59 -8.02
CA ARG A 232 5.69 -5.15 -7.52
C ARG A 232 5.60 -3.94 -6.61
N LEU A 233 4.59 -3.08 -6.75
CA LEU A 233 4.36 -1.96 -5.82
C LEU A 233 4.17 -2.46 -4.39
N MET A 234 3.49 -3.60 -4.24
CA MET A 234 3.21 -4.18 -2.93
C MET A 234 4.46 -4.71 -2.23
N ALA A 235 5.48 -5.08 -3.02
CA ALA A 235 6.77 -5.52 -2.50
C ALA A 235 7.68 -4.37 -2.07
N ALA A 236 7.38 -3.12 -2.43
CA ALA A 236 8.15 -1.94 -2.05
C ALA A 236 7.98 -1.54 -0.57
N GLY A 237 6.96 -2.10 0.10
CA GLY A 237 6.71 -1.90 1.52
C GLY A 237 5.75 -0.74 1.85
N PRO A 238 5.28 -0.68 3.10
CA PRO A 238 4.20 0.22 3.52
C PRO A 238 4.58 1.71 3.49
N ASP A 239 5.83 2.06 3.80
CA ASP A 239 6.29 3.46 3.81
C ASP A 239 6.35 4.04 2.40
N TYR A 240 6.82 3.24 1.44
CA TYR A 240 6.83 3.61 0.03
C TYR A 240 5.41 3.83 -0.50
N LEU A 241 4.50 2.90 -0.22
CA LEU A 241 3.10 3.00 -0.65
C LEU A 241 2.36 4.17 0.00
N SER A 242 2.70 4.48 1.26
CA SER A 242 2.18 5.66 1.94
C SER A 242 2.65 6.93 1.23
N ALA A 243 3.94 7.02 0.87
CA ALA A 243 4.45 8.13 0.07
C ALA A 243 3.77 8.23 -1.30
N VAL A 244 3.50 7.09 -1.98
CA VAL A 244 2.72 7.09 -3.24
C VAL A 244 1.32 7.68 -3.03
N GLY A 245 0.63 7.29 -1.96
CA GLY A 245 -0.71 7.81 -1.63
C GLY A 245 -0.74 9.28 -1.24
N GLU A 246 0.32 9.78 -0.60
CA GLU A 246 0.49 11.19 -0.24
C GLU A 246 0.85 12.05 -1.46
N ALA A 247 1.75 11.55 -2.31
CA ALA A 247 2.39 12.31 -3.38
C ALA A 247 1.58 12.30 -4.68
N LEU A 248 0.94 11.18 -5.03
CA LEU A 248 0.16 11.07 -6.26
C LEU A 248 -1.32 11.42 -5.99
N THR A 249 -1.67 12.66 -6.30
CA THR A 249 -3.00 13.22 -6.00
C THR A 249 -3.97 13.11 -7.18
N VAL A 250 -3.45 13.03 -8.41
CA VAL A 250 -4.25 12.92 -9.64
C VAL A 250 -3.86 11.70 -10.49
N PRO A 251 -4.81 11.07 -11.21
CA PRO A 251 -4.53 9.90 -12.05
C PRO A 251 -3.45 10.12 -13.11
N GLU A 252 -3.31 11.34 -13.59
CA GLU A 252 -2.33 11.74 -14.61
C GLU A 252 -0.90 11.57 -14.10
N GLN A 253 -0.57 11.91 -12.85
CA GLN A 253 0.77 11.66 -12.29
C GLN A 253 1.13 10.17 -12.33
N ALA A 254 0.19 9.30 -11.94
CA ALA A 254 0.40 7.84 -11.99
C ALA A 254 0.54 7.31 -13.42
N SER A 255 -0.19 7.91 -14.37
CA SER A 255 -0.18 7.50 -15.77
C SER A 255 1.08 7.96 -16.49
N ASP A 256 1.53 9.19 -16.18
CA ASP A 256 2.72 9.82 -16.76
C ASP A 256 4.00 9.17 -16.22
N LEU A 257 4.04 8.76 -14.94
CA LEU A 257 5.16 7.97 -14.41
C LEU A 257 5.16 6.54 -14.95
N GLY A 258 4.00 5.90 -15.04
CA GLY A 258 3.87 4.52 -15.47
C GLY A 258 4.86 3.57 -14.78
N LYS A 259 5.61 2.81 -15.58
CA LYS A 259 6.61 1.85 -15.07
C LYS A 259 7.81 2.50 -14.41
N SER A 260 8.13 3.74 -14.79
CA SER A 260 9.24 4.50 -14.24
C SER A 260 9.05 4.82 -12.75
N LEU A 261 7.80 4.78 -12.25
CA LEU A 261 7.53 4.83 -10.80
C LEU A 261 8.35 3.79 -10.02
N LEU A 262 8.54 2.58 -10.57
CA LEU A 262 9.27 1.49 -9.92
C LEU A 262 10.79 1.72 -9.85
N LEU A 263 11.32 2.75 -10.53
CA LEU A 263 12.73 3.16 -10.46
C LEU A 263 13.01 4.02 -9.22
N LEU A 264 11.98 4.69 -8.68
CA LEU A 264 12.09 5.44 -7.45
C LEU A 264 12.30 4.47 -6.28
N GLN A 265 13.49 4.46 -5.69
CA GLN A 265 13.85 3.47 -4.67
C GLN A 265 13.45 3.86 -3.25
N THR A 266 13.16 5.14 -2.99
CA THR A 266 12.89 5.66 -1.64
C THR A 266 11.56 6.40 -1.56
N PRO A 267 10.89 6.39 -0.39
CA PRO A 267 9.69 7.21 -0.15
C PRO A 267 9.92 8.70 -0.43
N GLU A 268 11.12 9.21 -0.13
CA GLU A 268 11.50 10.61 -0.34
C GLU A 268 11.55 10.95 -1.84
N ALA A 269 12.02 10.03 -2.69
CA ALA A 269 12.04 10.23 -4.14
C ALA A 269 10.62 10.29 -4.72
N VAL A 270 9.70 9.47 -4.21
CA VAL A 270 8.28 9.51 -4.56
C VAL A 270 7.66 10.87 -4.18
N ARG A 271 7.94 11.36 -2.98
CA ARG A 271 7.45 12.68 -2.53
C ARG A 271 8.02 13.83 -3.37
N ALA A 272 9.32 13.79 -3.69
CA ALA A 272 9.96 14.79 -4.54
C ALA A 272 9.28 14.89 -5.91
N ILE A 273 9.04 13.75 -6.56
CA ILE A 273 8.34 13.70 -7.85
C ILE A 273 6.88 14.15 -7.75
N GLY A 274 6.16 13.73 -6.70
CA GLY A 274 4.76 14.14 -6.53
C GLY A 274 4.58 15.62 -6.21
N ALA A 275 5.63 16.31 -5.73
CA ALA A 275 5.63 17.75 -5.48
C ALA A 275 5.82 18.61 -6.75
N TRP A 276 6.05 17.99 -7.90
CA TRP A 276 6.10 18.67 -9.19
C TRP A 276 4.71 19.20 -9.59
N ASP A 277 4.66 20.28 -10.37
CA ASP A 277 3.38 20.97 -10.58
C ASP A 277 2.38 20.17 -11.41
N ILE A 278 1.12 20.42 -11.09
CA ILE A 278 -0.07 19.89 -11.73
C ILE A 278 -0.92 21.08 -12.17
N HIS A 279 -1.29 21.12 -13.45
CA HIS A 279 -2.07 22.22 -14.02
C HIS A 279 -3.43 21.71 -14.46
N ASP A 280 -4.49 22.33 -13.98
CA ASP A 280 -5.85 22.05 -14.46
C ASP A 280 -6.01 22.61 -15.87
N VAL A 281 -6.28 21.72 -16.82
CA VAL A 281 -6.50 22.06 -18.24
C VAL A 281 -7.90 21.70 -18.70
N THR A 282 -8.82 21.48 -17.77
CA THR A 282 -10.18 20.99 -18.05
C THR A 282 -10.92 21.91 -19.03
N GLU A 283 -10.82 23.22 -18.83
CA GLU A 283 -11.48 24.22 -19.69
C GLU A 283 -10.86 24.27 -21.10
N GLU A 284 -9.53 24.20 -21.21
CA GLU A 284 -8.83 24.13 -22.51
C GLU A 284 -9.28 22.89 -23.29
N VAL A 285 -9.28 21.74 -22.64
CA VAL A 285 -9.69 20.45 -23.24
C VAL A 285 -11.17 20.48 -23.61
N ASN A 286 -12.02 21.07 -22.78
CA ASN A 286 -13.46 21.21 -23.08
C ASN A 286 -13.71 22.15 -24.27
N ALA A 287 -12.96 23.24 -24.39
CA ALA A 287 -13.04 24.13 -25.54
C ALA A 287 -12.64 23.40 -26.84
N GLU A 288 -11.59 22.58 -26.81
CA GLU A 288 -11.20 21.75 -27.96
C GLU A 288 -12.25 20.68 -28.30
N ARG A 289 -12.80 20.00 -27.29
CA ARG A 289 -13.87 19.00 -27.49
C ARG A 289 -15.11 19.64 -28.10
N LYS A 290 -15.50 20.83 -27.65
CA LYS A 290 -16.61 21.59 -28.22
C LYS A 290 -16.38 21.91 -29.70
N LYS A 291 -15.16 22.33 -30.07
CA LYS A 291 -14.78 22.54 -31.49
C LYS A 291 -14.89 21.26 -32.32
N LYS A 292 -14.64 20.09 -31.72
CA LYS A 292 -14.75 18.76 -32.34
C LYS A 292 -16.16 18.14 -32.24
N GLY A 293 -17.16 18.87 -31.72
CA GLY A 293 -18.52 18.35 -31.53
C GLY A 293 -18.65 17.25 -30.46
N MET A 294 -17.67 17.11 -29.57
CA MET A 294 -17.65 16.12 -28.50
C MET A 294 -18.25 16.68 -27.20
N PRO A 295 -18.87 15.84 -26.35
CA PRO A 295 -19.37 16.26 -25.05
C PRO A 295 -18.22 16.71 -24.13
N ALA A 296 -18.53 17.70 -23.28
CA ALA A 296 -17.61 18.19 -22.26
C ALA A 296 -17.28 17.09 -21.25
N LEU A 297 -16.04 17.12 -20.76
CA LEU A 297 -15.60 16.30 -19.65
C LEU A 297 -16.31 16.73 -18.37
N ARG A 298 -16.79 15.74 -17.63
CA ARG A 298 -17.39 15.93 -16.29
C ARG A 298 -16.38 15.86 -15.16
N VAL A 299 -15.16 15.45 -15.49
CA VAL A 299 -14.12 15.13 -14.53
C VAL A 299 -12.91 16.00 -14.85
N PRO A 300 -12.28 16.63 -13.85
CA PRO A 300 -11.09 17.44 -14.07
C PRO A 300 -9.98 16.63 -14.73
N THR A 301 -9.25 17.27 -15.63
CA THR A 301 -8.10 16.73 -16.36
C THR A 301 -6.90 17.63 -16.17
N TYR A 302 -5.75 17.02 -15.92
CA TYR A 302 -4.55 17.74 -15.55
C TYR A 302 -3.39 17.50 -16.53
N LYS A 303 -2.51 18.50 -16.69
CA LYS A 303 -1.16 18.32 -17.25
C LYS A 303 -0.17 18.32 -16.10
N THR A 304 0.80 17.41 -16.13
CA THR A 304 1.83 17.29 -15.10
C THR A 304 3.19 17.71 -15.64
N ASP A 305 4.04 18.26 -14.77
CA ASP A 305 5.45 18.50 -15.10
C ASP A 305 6.22 17.19 -15.35
N ILE A 306 5.75 16.06 -14.80
CA ILE A 306 6.28 14.71 -15.07
C ILE A 306 6.24 14.44 -16.57
N ARG A 307 5.06 14.60 -17.19
CA ARG A 307 4.90 14.40 -18.65
C ARG A 307 5.71 15.40 -19.47
N ALA A 308 5.78 16.65 -19.01
CA ALA A 308 6.54 17.68 -19.70
C ALA A 308 8.03 17.31 -19.74
N LEU A 309 8.61 16.92 -18.59
CA LEU A 309 10.01 16.51 -18.51
C LEU A 309 10.29 15.18 -19.21
N GLN A 310 9.38 14.21 -19.14
CA GLN A 310 9.53 12.97 -19.90
C GLN A 310 9.60 13.25 -21.42
N GLY A 311 8.79 14.17 -21.93
CA GLY A 311 8.85 14.59 -23.33
C GLY A 311 10.13 15.35 -23.72
N VAL A 312 10.75 16.03 -22.75
CA VAL A 312 11.98 16.82 -22.92
C VAL A 312 13.24 15.96 -22.84
N LEU A 313 13.35 15.15 -21.78
CA LEU A 313 14.53 14.32 -21.49
C LEU A 313 14.51 13.00 -22.26
N GLY A 314 13.33 12.54 -22.70
CA GLY A 314 13.19 11.31 -23.45
C GLY A 314 13.74 10.11 -22.65
N PRO A 315 14.68 9.32 -23.21
CA PRO A 315 15.27 8.16 -22.54
C PRO A 315 15.96 8.47 -21.20
N GLU A 316 16.50 9.68 -21.05
CA GLU A 316 17.22 10.08 -19.83
C GLU A 316 16.29 10.30 -18.63
N PHE A 317 14.97 10.40 -18.86
CA PHE A 317 13.99 10.58 -17.79
C PHE A 317 14.01 9.40 -16.81
N ASP A 318 14.04 8.16 -17.32
CA ASP A 318 14.09 6.97 -16.47
C ASP A 318 15.39 6.93 -15.66
N HIS A 319 16.51 7.30 -16.30
CA HIS A 319 17.79 7.38 -15.62
C HIS A 319 17.74 8.42 -14.49
N LEU A 320 17.13 9.59 -14.71
CA LEU A 320 16.94 10.61 -13.67
C LEU A 320 16.21 10.08 -12.44
N LEU A 321 15.19 9.21 -12.60
CA LEU A 321 14.42 8.70 -11.47
C LEU A 321 15.21 7.77 -10.54
N GLU A 322 16.37 7.26 -10.98
CA GLU A 322 17.25 6.44 -10.14
C GLU A 322 18.11 7.28 -9.18
N PHE A 323 18.13 8.61 -9.35
CA PHE A 323 18.99 9.51 -8.59
C PHE A 323 18.34 10.03 -7.29
N PRO A 324 19.15 10.61 -6.39
CA PRO A 324 18.67 11.09 -5.09
C PRO A 324 17.51 12.10 -5.20
N PRO A 325 16.60 12.14 -4.20
CA PRO A 325 15.40 13.00 -4.21
C PRO A 325 15.71 14.48 -4.47
N VAL A 326 16.85 14.95 -3.98
CA VAL A 326 17.33 16.33 -4.16
C VAL A 326 17.43 16.70 -5.64
N LEU A 327 17.93 15.78 -6.47
CA LEU A 327 18.05 16.03 -7.91
C LEU A 327 16.67 16.08 -8.57
N LEU A 328 15.74 15.24 -8.13
CA LEU A 328 14.35 15.26 -8.62
C LEU A 328 13.68 16.60 -8.30
N ASP A 329 13.88 17.15 -7.10
CA ASP A 329 13.37 18.49 -6.73
C ASP A 329 13.89 19.58 -7.67
N VAL A 330 15.18 19.51 -8.01
CA VAL A 330 15.85 20.48 -8.90
C VAL A 330 15.30 20.39 -10.32
N PHE A 331 15.08 19.18 -10.83
CA PHE A 331 14.46 19.01 -12.14
C PHE A 331 13.00 19.47 -12.15
N GLY A 332 12.23 19.23 -11.09
CA GLY A 332 10.89 19.77 -10.91
C GLY A 332 10.87 21.30 -10.97
N GLN A 333 11.81 21.97 -10.29
CA GLN A 333 12.01 23.41 -10.41
C GLN A 333 12.37 23.82 -11.86
N GLY A 334 13.28 23.09 -12.50
CA GLY A 334 13.65 23.31 -13.90
C GLY A 334 12.44 23.25 -14.84
N ALA A 335 11.51 22.31 -14.62
CA ALA A 335 10.26 22.22 -15.38
C ALA A 335 9.39 23.47 -15.21
N ARG A 336 9.28 24.00 -13.98
CA ARG A 336 8.58 25.28 -13.72
C ARG A 336 9.24 26.44 -14.47
N GLU A 337 10.57 26.53 -14.43
CA GLU A 337 11.33 27.57 -15.12
C GLU A 337 11.15 27.48 -16.64
N LEU A 338 11.21 26.28 -17.23
CA LEU A 338 11.00 26.07 -18.67
C LEU A 338 9.66 26.64 -19.16
N ARG A 339 8.60 26.54 -18.34
CA ARG A 339 7.28 27.09 -18.68
C ARG A 339 7.24 28.61 -18.69
N ALA A 340 8.01 29.26 -17.82
CA ALA A 340 8.11 30.72 -17.75
C ALA A 340 8.95 31.33 -18.88
N LEU A 341 9.79 30.53 -19.55
CA LEU A 341 10.65 30.98 -20.64
C LEU A 341 9.94 31.03 -21.99
N ASP A 342 10.33 32.00 -22.82
CA ASP A 342 9.99 32.07 -24.25
C ASP A 342 10.60 30.90 -25.05
N VAL A 343 10.15 30.71 -26.29
CA VAL A 343 10.48 29.53 -27.12
C VAL A 343 11.99 29.30 -27.26
N ALA A 344 12.76 30.31 -27.69
CA ALA A 344 14.20 30.12 -27.94
C ALA A 344 15.02 29.86 -26.65
N PRO A 345 14.87 30.65 -25.57
CA PRO A 345 15.52 30.33 -24.28
C PRO A 345 15.10 28.98 -23.70
N ARG A 346 13.84 28.59 -23.90
CA ARG A 346 13.32 27.28 -23.47
C ARG A 346 14.04 26.13 -24.18
N THR A 347 14.23 26.20 -25.49
CA THR A 347 14.97 25.17 -26.25
C THR A 347 16.40 25.02 -25.75
N ALA A 348 17.11 26.13 -25.57
CA ALA A 348 18.48 26.10 -25.03
C ALA A 348 18.53 25.51 -23.61
N ARG A 349 17.54 25.83 -22.77
CA ARG A 349 17.46 25.26 -21.42
C ARG A 349 17.15 23.76 -21.43
N VAL A 350 16.30 23.30 -22.34
CA VAL A 350 16.04 21.88 -22.57
C VAL A 350 17.34 21.16 -22.93
N GLU A 351 18.11 21.67 -23.88
CA GLU A 351 19.39 21.09 -24.28
C GLU A 351 20.38 21.01 -23.09
N GLN A 352 20.47 22.07 -22.29
CA GLN A 352 21.31 22.09 -21.08
C GLN A 352 20.90 21.02 -20.07
N MET A 353 19.60 20.85 -19.81
CA MET A 353 19.09 19.82 -18.89
C MET A 353 19.39 18.42 -19.42
N THR A 354 19.18 18.18 -20.71
CA THR A 354 19.48 16.88 -21.34
C THR A 354 20.98 16.57 -21.31
N PHE A 355 21.85 17.54 -21.64
CA PHE A 355 23.30 17.33 -21.57
C PHE A 355 23.80 17.17 -20.15
N PHE A 356 23.19 17.85 -19.17
CA PHE A 356 23.49 17.62 -17.76
C PHE A 356 23.23 16.15 -17.38
N CYS A 357 22.09 15.59 -17.77
CA CYS A 357 21.77 14.18 -17.55
C CYS A 357 22.81 13.25 -18.20
N GLN A 358 23.06 13.45 -19.49
CA GLN A 358 23.91 12.55 -20.29
C GLN A 358 25.38 12.58 -19.87
N ARG A 359 25.91 13.74 -19.48
CA ARG A 359 27.35 13.94 -19.28
C ARG A 359 27.78 13.86 -17.83
N TYR A 360 26.93 14.31 -16.89
CA TYR A 360 27.40 14.57 -15.52
C TYR A 360 26.73 13.74 -14.46
N MET A 361 25.47 13.34 -14.62
CA MET A 361 24.73 12.69 -13.54
C MET A 361 25.40 11.41 -13.04
N SER A 362 25.94 10.59 -13.93
CA SER A 362 26.63 9.34 -13.56
C SER A 362 27.88 9.52 -12.69
N TYR A 363 28.44 10.73 -12.61
CA TYR A 363 29.59 11.05 -11.75
C TYR A 363 29.18 11.56 -10.36
N LEU A 364 27.96 12.06 -10.20
CA LEU A 364 27.56 12.81 -9.00
C LEU A 364 27.00 11.88 -7.91
N SER A 365 27.52 12.03 -6.70
CA SER A 365 26.89 11.48 -5.49
C SER A 365 25.89 12.47 -4.89
N GLU A 366 25.05 12.02 -3.95
CA GLU A 366 24.10 12.90 -3.24
C GLU A 366 24.80 14.09 -2.55
N ALA A 367 25.98 13.84 -1.96
CA ALA A 367 26.79 14.88 -1.35
C ALA A 367 27.25 15.92 -2.38
N SER A 368 27.62 15.48 -3.58
CA SER A 368 28.07 16.36 -4.66
C SER A 368 26.93 17.17 -5.26
N VAL A 369 25.75 16.58 -5.42
CA VAL A 369 24.53 17.32 -5.83
C VAL A 369 24.22 18.42 -4.81
N THR A 370 24.22 18.08 -3.52
CA THR A 370 23.99 19.05 -2.44
C THR A 370 25.06 20.14 -2.44
N ALA A 371 26.33 19.77 -2.67
CA ALA A 371 27.45 20.70 -2.73
C ALA A 371 27.38 21.67 -3.92
N LEU A 372 26.70 21.30 -5.01
CA LEU A 372 26.40 22.21 -6.13
C LEU A 372 25.34 23.27 -5.78
N PHE A 373 24.91 23.33 -4.52
CA PHE A 373 23.80 24.14 -4.01
C PHE A 373 22.49 23.93 -4.78
N LEU A 374 22.36 22.75 -5.38
CA LEU A 374 21.10 22.20 -5.84
C LEU A 374 20.37 21.68 -4.61
N LEU A 375 19.86 22.60 -3.77
CA LEU A 375 19.39 22.31 -2.42
C LEU A 375 17.90 21.95 -2.38
N LYS A 376 17.52 21.20 -1.33
CA LYS A 376 16.12 21.01 -0.94
C LYS A 376 15.45 22.36 -0.64
N PRO A 377 14.13 22.51 -0.84
CA PRO A 377 13.41 23.76 -0.60
C PRO A 377 13.64 24.40 0.78
N HIS A 378 13.80 23.59 1.84
CA HIS A 378 14.08 24.09 3.20
C HIS A 378 15.49 24.68 3.34
N ASP A 379 16.50 24.08 2.72
CA ASP A 379 17.88 24.57 2.81
C ASP A 379 18.13 25.73 1.85
N ARG A 380 17.35 25.77 0.76
CA ARG A 380 17.25 26.88 -0.17
C ARG A 380 16.82 28.19 0.52
N ALA A 381 15.84 28.13 1.44
CA ALA A 381 15.39 29.29 2.21
C ALA A 381 16.47 29.98 3.09
N LYS A 382 17.66 29.36 3.24
CA LYS A 382 18.80 29.92 3.97
C LYS A 382 19.76 30.70 3.06
N VAL A 383 19.57 30.65 1.74
CA VAL A 383 20.36 31.37 0.74
C VAL A 383 19.59 32.61 0.29
N PRO A 384 20.22 33.80 0.20
CA PRO A 384 19.51 35.00 -0.28
C PRO A 384 19.01 34.85 -1.72
N ASP A 385 17.80 35.37 -1.97
CA ASP A 385 17.15 35.32 -3.29
C ASP A 385 18.07 35.81 -4.41
N GLY A 386 18.11 35.07 -5.51
CA GLY A 386 18.91 35.39 -6.69
C GLY A 386 20.38 34.95 -6.62
N LEU A 387 20.87 34.46 -5.48
CA LEU A 387 22.24 33.92 -5.37
C LEU A 387 22.34 32.41 -5.58
N GLU A 388 21.21 31.74 -5.62
CA GLU A 388 21.13 30.30 -5.83
C GLU A 388 21.49 29.96 -7.28
N PRO A 389 22.31 28.93 -7.50
CA PRO A 389 22.60 28.44 -8.84
C PRO A 389 21.40 27.66 -9.39
N ASN A 390 20.96 28.01 -10.59
CA ASN A 390 20.00 27.19 -11.34
C ASN A 390 20.71 26.08 -12.14
N ILE A 391 19.94 25.16 -12.72
CA ILE A 391 20.49 24.01 -13.45
C ILE A 391 21.39 24.40 -14.63
N ALA A 392 21.13 25.53 -15.29
CA ALA A 392 21.98 26.01 -16.37
C ALA A 392 23.31 26.57 -15.86
N GLU A 393 23.29 27.32 -14.76
CA GLU A 393 24.51 27.80 -14.13
C GLU A 393 25.38 26.62 -13.67
N VAL A 394 24.78 25.62 -13.02
CA VAL A 394 25.49 24.40 -12.63
C VAL A 394 26.04 23.66 -13.84
N PHE A 395 25.27 23.50 -14.92
CA PHE A 395 25.75 22.88 -16.15
C PHE A 395 27.00 23.57 -16.68
N PHE A 396 27.01 24.90 -16.82
CA PHE A 396 28.17 25.62 -17.32
C PHE A 396 29.37 25.61 -16.37
N ILE A 397 29.13 25.57 -15.05
CA ILE A 397 30.19 25.36 -14.05
C ILE A 397 30.85 23.99 -14.26
N LEU A 398 30.05 22.92 -14.42
CA LEU A 398 30.57 21.58 -14.65
C LEU A 398 31.28 21.44 -16.00
N GLU A 399 30.78 22.09 -17.06
CA GLU A 399 31.48 22.16 -18.37
C GLU A 399 32.83 22.86 -18.25
N GLY A 400 32.89 23.98 -17.52
CA GLY A 400 34.14 24.70 -17.27
C GLY A 400 35.15 23.84 -16.50
N LEU A 401 34.71 23.15 -15.44
CA LEU A 401 35.54 22.22 -14.69
C LEU A 401 36.00 21.03 -15.54
N TRP A 402 35.11 20.46 -16.34
CA TRP A 402 35.44 19.33 -17.21
C TRP A 402 36.52 19.70 -18.22
N GLY A 403 36.46 20.91 -18.77
CA GLY A 403 37.41 21.46 -19.72
C GLY A 403 38.79 21.82 -19.15
N LYS A 404 38.98 21.80 -17.82
CA LYS A 404 40.25 22.16 -17.18
C LYS A 404 41.38 21.24 -17.58
N LYS A 405 42.37 21.82 -18.26
CA LYS A 405 43.55 21.09 -18.72
C LYS A 405 44.35 20.56 -17.53
N GLY A 406 44.62 19.26 -17.55
CA GLY A 406 45.50 18.59 -16.59
C GLY A 406 44.79 17.90 -15.43
N TYR A 407 43.59 18.33 -15.03
CA TYR A 407 42.90 17.71 -13.88
C TYR A 407 41.37 17.59 -14.02
N GLY A 408 40.71 18.31 -14.92
CA GLY A 408 39.25 18.35 -15.03
C GLY A 408 38.62 16.96 -15.15
N ARG A 409 38.95 16.23 -16.21
CA ARG A 409 38.47 14.84 -16.41
C ARG A 409 38.79 13.91 -15.23
N LYS A 410 40.01 13.99 -14.70
CA LYS A 410 40.45 13.18 -13.55
C LYS A 410 39.63 13.48 -12.28
N PHE A 411 39.26 14.75 -12.07
CA PHE A 411 38.40 15.13 -10.96
C PHE A 411 37.06 14.41 -11.05
N PHE A 412 36.41 14.41 -12.21
CA PHE A 412 35.13 13.74 -12.39
C PHE A 412 35.24 12.21 -12.27
N GLU A 413 36.25 11.61 -12.87
CA GLU A 413 36.40 10.14 -12.87
C GLU A 413 36.81 9.59 -11.49
N GLU A 414 37.55 10.35 -10.67
CA GLU A 414 38.18 9.80 -9.45
C GLU A 414 37.80 10.47 -8.13
N THR A 415 37.23 11.68 -8.16
CA THR A 415 37.11 12.54 -6.96
C THR A 415 35.71 13.10 -6.77
N ILE A 416 35.02 13.55 -7.82
CA ILE A 416 33.76 14.29 -7.70
C ILE A 416 32.67 13.48 -6.97
N GLY A 417 32.67 12.15 -7.10
CA GLY A 417 31.71 11.28 -6.42
C GLY A 417 32.02 11.01 -4.94
N THR A 418 33.17 11.45 -4.42
CA THR A 418 33.60 11.20 -3.03
C THR A 418 33.20 12.36 -2.10
N GLU A 419 33.24 12.14 -0.78
CA GLU A 419 33.03 13.21 0.20
C GLU A 419 34.02 14.37 0.04
N GLU A 420 35.27 14.08 -0.32
CA GLU A 420 36.29 15.09 -0.53
C GLU A 420 35.99 15.92 -1.78
N GLY A 421 35.53 15.28 -2.86
CA GLY A 421 35.03 15.96 -4.04
C GLY A 421 33.84 16.86 -3.73
N ALA A 422 32.86 16.38 -2.96
CA ALA A 422 31.72 17.18 -2.52
C ALA A 422 32.15 18.40 -1.70
N ARG A 423 33.11 18.27 -0.76
CA ARG A 423 33.66 19.41 -0.01
C ARG A 423 34.38 20.41 -0.91
N ALA A 424 35.13 19.92 -1.90
CA ALA A 424 35.82 20.77 -2.86
C ALA A 424 34.83 21.57 -3.71
N ILE A 425 33.76 20.92 -4.20
CA ILE A 425 32.66 21.59 -4.91
C ILE A 425 32.01 22.64 -4.02
N ALA A 426 31.67 22.30 -2.77
CA ALA A 426 30.96 23.23 -1.89
C ALA A 426 31.75 24.53 -1.67
N LEU A 427 33.07 24.43 -1.46
CA LEU A 427 33.94 25.61 -1.32
C LEU A 427 34.00 26.41 -2.63
N MET A 428 34.15 25.74 -3.78
CA MET A 428 34.10 26.40 -5.08
C MET A 428 32.75 27.11 -5.32
N MET A 429 31.64 26.50 -4.90
CA MET A 429 30.30 27.10 -5.02
C MET A 429 30.13 28.31 -4.10
N HIS A 430 30.75 28.34 -2.92
CA HIS A 430 30.80 29.55 -2.10
C HIS A 430 31.55 30.69 -2.79
N ASP A 431 32.68 30.42 -3.44
CA ASP A 431 33.40 31.42 -4.23
C ASP A 431 32.59 31.92 -5.43
N PHE A 432 31.87 31.01 -6.09
CA PHE A 432 30.92 31.35 -7.16
C PHE A 432 29.82 32.29 -6.66
N VAL A 433 29.20 32.00 -5.51
CA VAL A 433 28.21 32.89 -4.89
C VAL A 433 28.82 34.26 -4.60
N GLY A 434 30.07 34.31 -4.11
CA GLY A 434 30.80 35.56 -3.91
C GLY A 434 31.02 36.34 -5.22
N LEU A 435 31.33 35.67 -6.34
CA LEU A 435 31.44 36.30 -7.66
C LEU A 435 30.09 36.84 -8.15
N LYS A 436 29.01 36.11 -7.90
CA LYS A 436 27.64 36.50 -8.25
C LYS A 436 27.20 37.74 -7.47
N GLN A 437 27.46 37.77 -6.17
CA GLN A 437 27.20 38.93 -5.30
C GLN A 437 27.94 40.20 -5.76
N ARG A 438 29.16 40.05 -6.30
CA ARG A 438 29.95 41.17 -6.84
C ARG A 438 29.52 41.61 -8.24
N GLY A 439 28.54 40.94 -8.86
CA GLY A 439 28.12 41.21 -10.24
C GLY A 439 29.17 40.82 -11.30
N SER A 440 30.10 39.91 -10.97
CA SER A 440 31.14 39.46 -11.89
C SER A 440 30.61 38.48 -12.96
N ILE A 441 29.40 37.96 -12.78
CA ILE A 441 28.74 37.02 -13.68
C ILE A 441 27.58 37.75 -14.36
N LYS A 442 27.66 37.93 -15.69
CA LYS A 442 26.64 38.62 -16.48
C LYS A 442 25.63 37.64 -17.09
N THR A 443 26.10 36.50 -17.56
CA THR A 443 25.27 35.43 -18.12
C THR A 443 25.72 34.06 -17.63
N ALA A 444 24.83 33.07 -17.66
CA ALA A 444 25.16 31.69 -17.26
C ALA A 444 26.24 31.08 -18.18
N SER A 445 26.24 31.39 -19.47
CA SER A 445 27.23 30.88 -20.44
C SER A 445 28.65 31.39 -20.19
N ASP A 446 28.81 32.55 -19.55
CA ASP A 446 30.13 33.08 -19.17
C ASP A 446 30.82 32.15 -18.15
N LEU A 447 30.04 31.37 -17.40
CA LEU A 447 30.55 30.50 -16.34
C LEU A 447 31.49 29.42 -16.86
N THR A 448 31.27 28.87 -18.06
CA THR A 448 32.22 27.91 -18.63
C THR A 448 33.62 28.51 -18.76
N GLN A 449 33.71 29.76 -19.26
CA GLN A 449 34.99 30.44 -19.45
C GLN A 449 35.57 30.92 -18.13
N ILE A 450 34.75 31.47 -17.24
CA ILE A 450 35.19 31.93 -15.91
C ILE A 450 35.76 30.74 -15.15
N VAL A 451 35.02 29.64 -15.05
CA VAL A 451 35.49 28.44 -14.36
C VAL A 451 36.70 27.87 -15.07
N GLY A 452 36.64 27.65 -16.39
CA GLY A 452 37.73 27.06 -17.18
C GLY A 452 39.05 27.82 -17.10
N ASN A 453 39.03 29.15 -16.96
CA ASN A 453 40.23 30.00 -17.00
C ASN A 453 40.65 30.55 -15.63
N SER A 454 39.80 30.49 -14.61
CA SER A 454 40.09 31.09 -13.30
C SER A 454 40.91 30.15 -12.41
N ASP A 455 42.06 30.58 -11.93
CA ASP A 455 42.87 29.85 -10.93
C ASP A 455 42.25 29.93 -9.52
N LEU A 456 41.41 30.94 -9.24
CA LEU A 456 40.79 31.15 -7.92
C LEU A 456 39.97 29.91 -7.49
N LEU A 457 39.13 29.42 -8.42
CA LEU A 457 38.22 28.30 -8.22
C LEU A 457 38.95 26.94 -8.20
N ASP A 458 40.16 26.89 -8.77
CA ASP A 458 40.98 25.69 -8.88
C ASP A 458 41.63 25.31 -7.55
N SER A 459 41.90 26.30 -6.71
CA SER A 459 42.63 26.13 -5.44
C SER A 459 41.96 25.11 -4.51
N HIS A 460 40.63 25.07 -4.50
CA HIS A 460 39.86 24.10 -3.73
C HIS A 460 39.91 22.71 -4.37
N ILE A 461 39.68 22.59 -5.68
CA ILE A 461 39.68 21.32 -6.39
C ILE A 461 41.04 20.62 -6.29
N LEU A 462 42.13 21.32 -6.63
CA LEU A 462 43.48 20.77 -6.63
C LEU A 462 43.95 20.33 -5.23
N LYS A 463 43.57 21.09 -4.18
CA LYS A 463 43.90 20.75 -2.79
C LYS A 463 43.35 19.40 -2.36
N TYR A 464 42.13 19.06 -2.79
CA TYR A 464 41.50 17.78 -2.44
C TYR A 464 41.92 16.64 -3.39
N MET A 465 42.29 16.94 -4.64
CA MET A 465 42.87 15.94 -5.54
C MET A 465 44.29 15.50 -5.13
N ALA A 466 45.06 16.39 -4.50
CA ALA A 466 46.44 16.12 -4.08
C ALA A 466 46.56 15.32 -2.75
N LYS A 467 45.45 15.05 -2.07
CA LYS A 467 45.42 14.35 -0.77
C LYS A 467 45.34 12.81 -0.88
N LYS A 468 45.41 12.25 -2.08
CA LYS A 468 45.51 10.80 -2.31
C LYS A 468 46.93 10.29 -2.17
#